data_AF-A0A7S0VT60-F1
#
_entry.id   AF-A0A7S0VT60-F1
#
_cell.length_a   1.000
_cell.length_b   1.000
_cell.length_c   1.000
_cell.angle_alpha   90.00
_cell.angle_beta   90.00
_cell.angle_gamma   90.00
#
_symmetry.space_group_name_H-M   'P 1'
#
loop_
_entity.id
_entity.type
_entity.pdbx_description
1 polymer ?
#
loop_
_entity_poly.entity_id
_entity_poly.type
_entity_poly.pdbx_seq_one_letter_code
_entity_poly.pdbx_strand_id
1 'polypeptide(L)'
;SRGLSEEDAIKEDLKKCGEETKLDDYEDMPITEFGKALMRGMGWKDGEALGGSRKGILEPVEVKAQPDMLGLGAVPKEKSPPREGGRRRVAKPGDKGKDHREEAKDKIRKEAQERL
;
A
#
# COMPACT_ATOMS: atom_id res chain seq x y z
N SER A 1 25.02 -12.84 51.89
CA SER A 1 25.67 -13.38 50.67
C SER A 1 25.94 -12.22 49.75
N ARG A 2 27.16 -12.04 49.25
CA ARG A 2 27.35 -11.12 48.10
C ARG A 2 26.71 -11.81 46.91
N GLY A 3 25.73 -11.17 46.28
CA GLY A 3 25.20 -11.63 45.00
C GLY A 3 26.33 -11.64 43.97
N LEU A 4 26.24 -12.54 42.98
CA LEU A 4 27.17 -12.54 41.85
C LEU A 4 27.18 -11.14 41.22
N SER A 5 28.35 -10.68 40.77
CA SER A 5 28.43 -9.46 39.99
C SER A 5 27.65 -9.65 38.67
N GLU A 6 27.11 -8.56 38.13
CA GLU A 6 26.40 -8.61 36.84
C GLU A 6 27.30 -9.18 35.73
N GLU A 7 28.60 -8.88 35.78
CA GLU A 7 29.61 -9.39 34.84
C GLU A 7 29.75 -10.92 34.91
N ASP A 8 29.76 -11.48 36.12
CA ASP A 8 29.86 -12.93 36.31
C ASP A 8 28.61 -13.65 35.81
N ALA A 9 27.43 -13.07 36.03
CA ALA A 9 26.16 -13.61 35.54
C ALA A 9 26.10 -13.61 34.00
N ILE A 10 26.50 -12.49 33.36
CA ILE A 10 26.58 -12.39 31.90
C ILE A 10 27.57 -13.42 31.34
N LYS A 11 28.73 -13.59 31.97
CA LYS A 11 29.75 -14.55 31.54
C LYS A 11 29.28 -16.00 31.67
N GLU A 12 28.50 -16.33 32.70
CA GLU A 12 27.87 -17.65 32.80
C GLU A 12 26.82 -17.87 31.71
N ASP A 13 26.00 -16.87 31.41
CA ASP A 13 24.95 -17.01 30.40
C ASP A 13 25.53 -17.10 28.98
N LEU A 14 26.57 -16.33 28.67
CA LEU A 14 27.31 -16.44 27.41
C LEU A 14 27.96 -17.82 27.22
N LYS A 15 28.41 -18.48 28.30
CA LYS A 15 28.94 -19.85 28.24
C LYS A 15 27.85 -20.91 28.02
N LYS A 16 26.61 -20.62 28.44
CA LYS A 16 25.46 -21.50 28.21
C LYS A 16 24.88 -21.33 26.81
N CYS A 17 25.01 -20.13 26.25
CA CYS A 17 24.74 -19.90 24.83
C CYS A 17 25.68 -20.77 23.98
N GLY A 18 25.15 -21.34 22.90
CA GLY A 18 25.91 -22.18 21.98
C GLY A 18 26.94 -21.41 21.17
N GLU A 19 27.55 -22.09 20.19
CA GLU A 19 28.47 -21.45 19.24
C GLU A 19 27.75 -20.34 18.46
N GLU A 20 28.47 -19.24 18.21
CA GLU A 20 27.98 -18.14 17.37
C GLU A 20 27.79 -18.61 15.93
N THR A 21 26.77 -18.09 15.25
CA THR A 21 26.54 -18.38 13.84
C THR A 21 27.57 -17.64 12.97
N LYS A 22 28.15 -18.36 12.01
CA LYS A 22 29.13 -17.84 11.04
C LYS A 22 28.45 -17.60 9.70
N LEU A 23 29.16 -16.92 8.79
CA LEU A 23 28.64 -16.66 7.44
C LEU A 23 28.46 -17.96 6.65
N ASP A 24 29.40 -18.90 6.79
CA ASP A 24 29.38 -20.21 6.12
C ASP A 24 28.12 -21.02 6.45
N ASP A 25 27.57 -20.88 7.67
CA ASP A 25 26.34 -21.58 8.08
C ASP A 25 25.12 -21.18 7.23
N TYR A 26 25.10 -19.94 6.72
CA TYR A 26 24.07 -19.44 5.81
C TYR A 26 24.29 -19.90 4.36
N GLU A 27 25.52 -20.25 3.99
CA GLU A 27 25.83 -20.83 2.68
C GLU A 27 25.35 -22.29 2.62
N ASP A 28 25.62 -23.05 3.68
CA ASP A 28 25.16 -24.44 3.81
C ASP A 28 23.64 -24.54 3.99
N MET A 29 23.03 -23.63 4.76
CA MET A 29 21.58 -23.57 4.96
C MET A 29 21.01 -22.18 4.64
N PRO A 30 20.56 -21.96 3.39
CA PRO A 30 19.94 -20.70 2.99
C PRO A 30 18.69 -20.36 3.79
N ILE A 31 18.49 -19.06 4.06
CA ILE A 31 17.36 -18.53 4.85
C ILE A 31 16.00 -18.95 4.26
N THR A 32 15.91 -19.05 2.93
CA THR A 32 14.68 -19.46 2.23
C THR A 32 14.26 -20.90 2.54
N GLU A 33 15.21 -21.76 2.92
CA GLU A 33 14.98 -23.19 3.16
C GLU A 33 14.95 -23.54 4.65
N PHE A 34 15.56 -22.72 5.52
CA PHE A 34 15.60 -22.92 6.97
C PHE A 34 14.21 -23.18 7.57
N GLY A 35 13.23 -22.34 7.23
CA GLY A 35 11.85 -22.51 7.71
C GLY A 35 11.22 -23.82 7.27
N LYS A 36 11.44 -24.22 6.01
CA LYS A 36 10.94 -25.50 5.48
C LYS A 36 11.60 -26.68 6.18
N ALA A 37 12.91 -26.62 6.45
CA ALA A 37 13.64 -27.66 7.15
C ALA A 37 13.10 -27.90 8.57
N LEU A 38 12.80 -26.82 9.31
CA LEU A 38 12.15 -26.92 10.62
C LEU A 38 10.77 -27.58 10.55
N MET A 39 9.96 -27.16 9.58
CA MET A 39 8.62 -27.74 9.39
C MET A 39 8.71 -29.23 9.03
N ARG A 40 9.67 -29.62 8.17
CA ARG A 40 9.96 -31.02 7.87
C ARG A 40 10.33 -31.81 9.12
N GLY A 41 11.12 -31.22 10.03
CA GLY A 41 11.43 -31.81 11.34
C GLY A 41 10.19 -32.06 12.23
N MET A 42 9.16 -31.22 12.09
CA MET A 42 7.87 -31.39 12.77
C MET A 42 6.90 -32.35 12.02
N GLY A 43 7.36 -33.00 10.95
CA GLY A 43 6.57 -33.96 10.17
C GLY A 43 5.66 -33.36 9.10
N TRP A 44 5.79 -32.05 8.83
CA TRP A 44 5.13 -31.40 7.71
C TRP A 44 5.86 -31.76 6.39
N LYS A 45 5.11 -31.86 5.30
CA LYS A 45 5.63 -32.18 3.96
C LYS A 45 5.35 -31.04 3.01
N ASP A 46 6.26 -30.82 2.07
CA ASP A 46 6.11 -29.79 1.04
C ASP A 46 4.79 -30.00 0.27
N GLY A 47 3.96 -28.96 0.22
CA GLY A 47 2.63 -28.98 -0.42
C GLY A 47 1.50 -29.50 0.46
N GLU A 48 1.77 -29.87 1.71
CA GLU A 48 0.74 -30.26 2.68
C GLU A 48 0.18 -29.03 3.40
N ALA A 49 -1.13 -29.03 3.69
CA ALA A 49 -1.72 -27.96 4.47
C ALA A 49 -1.45 -28.13 5.96
N LEU A 50 -1.44 -27.01 6.69
CA LEU A 50 -1.20 -27.03 8.13
C LEU A 50 -2.41 -27.60 8.92
N GLY A 51 -2.14 -28.08 10.13
CA GLY A 51 -3.13 -28.57 11.10
C GLY A 51 -3.27 -30.09 11.14
N GLY A 52 -3.91 -30.62 12.19
CA GLY A 52 -3.97 -32.07 12.46
C GLY A 52 -4.68 -32.89 11.38
N SER A 53 -5.62 -32.29 10.65
CA SER A 53 -6.30 -32.93 9.50
C SER A 53 -5.65 -32.64 8.15
N ARG A 54 -4.58 -31.83 8.10
CA ARG A 54 -3.85 -31.48 6.86
C ARG A 54 -4.74 -30.88 5.76
N LYS A 55 -5.77 -30.12 6.19
CA LYS A 55 -6.79 -29.48 5.33
C LYS A 55 -6.84 -27.95 5.51
N GLY A 56 -5.79 -27.36 6.07
CA GLY A 56 -5.67 -25.92 6.20
C GLY A 56 -5.54 -25.20 4.87
N ILE A 57 -5.31 -23.88 4.95
CA ILE A 57 -5.05 -23.03 3.79
C ILE A 57 -3.62 -23.30 3.30
N LEU A 58 -3.45 -23.58 2.01
CA LEU A 58 -2.15 -23.80 1.37
C LEU A 58 -1.48 -22.50 0.94
N GLU A 59 -2.25 -21.61 0.32
CA GLU A 59 -1.76 -20.34 -0.22
C GLU A 59 -2.07 -19.20 0.75
N PRO A 60 -1.10 -18.32 1.08
CA PRO A 60 -1.35 -17.19 1.95
C PRO A 60 -2.52 -16.33 1.44
N VAL A 61 -3.38 -15.88 2.37
CA VAL A 61 -4.51 -15.02 2.02
C VAL A 61 -3.98 -13.64 1.64
N GLU A 62 -4.14 -13.26 0.37
CA GLU A 62 -3.80 -11.92 -0.11
C GLU A 62 -4.80 -10.89 0.40
N VAL A 63 -4.35 -9.96 1.25
CA VAL A 63 -5.19 -8.86 1.75
C VAL A 63 -5.09 -7.68 0.79
N LYS A 64 -6.21 -7.31 0.17
CA LYS A 64 -6.31 -6.08 -0.63
C LYS A 64 -6.56 -4.88 0.28
N ALA A 65 -5.55 -4.03 0.45
CA ALA A 65 -5.69 -2.79 1.22
C ALA A 65 -6.73 -1.86 0.55
N GLN A 66 -7.68 -1.36 1.33
CA GLN A 66 -8.65 -0.37 0.86
C GLN A 66 -8.07 1.06 1.00
N PRO A 67 -8.34 1.96 0.05
CA PRO A 67 -8.00 3.37 0.19
C PRO A 67 -8.76 4.02 1.35
N ASP A 68 -8.09 4.92 2.07
CA ASP A 68 -8.69 5.67 3.17
C ASP A 68 -9.96 6.43 2.72
N MET A 69 -10.95 6.53 3.63
CA MET A 69 -12.22 7.23 3.42
C MET A 69 -13.20 6.59 2.41
N LEU A 70 -12.93 5.38 1.94
CA LEU A 70 -13.91 4.61 1.17
C LEU A 70 -14.83 3.84 2.13
N GLY A 71 -16.14 4.08 2.04
CA GLY A 71 -17.11 3.33 2.86
C GLY A 71 -17.09 1.84 2.53
N LEU A 72 -17.44 0.98 3.50
CA LEU A 72 -17.58 -0.46 3.29
C LEU A 72 -18.57 -0.72 2.13
N GLY A 73 -18.13 -1.45 1.10
CA GLY A 73 -18.91 -1.74 -0.10
C GLY A 73 -18.77 -0.72 -1.24
N ALA A 74 -18.04 0.38 -1.05
CA ALA A 74 -17.70 1.28 -2.15
C ALA A 74 -16.47 0.77 -2.92
N VAL A 75 -16.51 0.85 -4.26
CA VAL A 75 -15.42 0.43 -5.14
C VAL A 75 -14.57 1.64 -5.56
N PRO A 76 -13.23 1.54 -5.60
CA PRO A 76 -12.38 2.60 -6.12
C PRO A 76 -12.74 2.88 -7.58
N LYS A 77 -13.15 4.12 -7.90
CA LYS A 77 -13.30 4.54 -9.30
C LYS A 77 -11.92 4.79 -9.87
N GLU A 78 -11.58 4.13 -10.97
CA GLU A 78 -10.44 4.53 -11.79
C GLU A 78 -10.60 6.01 -12.16
N LYS A 79 -9.48 6.75 -12.18
CA LYS A 79 -9.48 8.16 -12.60
C LYS A 79 -9.96 8.20 -14.06
N SER A 80 -11.26 8.43 -14.25
CA SER A 80 -11.82 8.71 -15.56
C SER A 80 -11.03 9.85 -16.20
N PRO A 81 -10.75 9.81 -17.52
CA PRO A 81 -10.02 10.87 -18.19
C PRO A 81 -10.71 12.22 -17.93
N PRO A 82 -9.95 13.33 -17.91
CA PRO A 82 -10.53 14.66 -17.75
C PRO A 82 -11.69 14.81 -18.73
N ARG A 83 -12.91 14.97 -18.22
CA ARG A 83 -14.07 15.22 -19.07
C ARG A 83 -13.78 16.50 -19.85
N GLU A 84 -13.61 16.38 -21.15
CA GLU A 84 -13.44 17.50 -22.07
C GLU A 84 -14.79 18.22 -22.17
N GLY A 85 -14.96 19.22 -21.30
CA GLY A 85 -16.27 19.82 -21.04
C GLY A 85 -16.34 20.26 -19.59
N GLY A 86 -15.63 21.34 -19.26
CA GLY A 86 -15.66 21.96 -17.95
C GLY A 86 -17.10 22.18 -17.49
N ARG A 87 -17.42 21.73 -16.28
CA ARG A 87 -18.69 22.02 -15.63
C ARG A 87 -18.92 23.53 -15.72
N ARG A 88 -19.98 23.97 -16.41
CA ARG A 88 -20.36 25.38 -16.46
C ARG A 88 -20.46 25.86 -15.02
N ARG A 89 -19.59 26.79 -14.62
CA ARG A 89 -19.69 27.40 -13.31
C ARG A 89 -21.02 28.14 -13.27
N VAL A 90 -21.90 27.75 -12.36
CA VAL A 90 -23.07 28.58 -12.03
C VAL A 90 -22.51 29.83 -11.36
N ALA A 91 -22.74 30.98 -11.97
CA ALA A 91 -22.29 32.26 -11.44
C ALA A 91 -22.91 32.47 -10.05
N LYS A 92 -22.09 32.85 -9.08
CA LYS A 92 -22.56 33.14 -7.73
C LYS A 92 -23.33 34.48 -7.75
N PRO A 93 -24.33 34.68 -6.87
CA PRO A 93 -25.00 35.97 -6.75
C PRO A 93 -23.98 37.09 -6.49
N GLY A 94 -23.91 38.07 -7.39
CA GLY A 94 -22.93 39.17 -7.35
C GLY A 94 -21.79 39.08 -8.38
N ASP A 95 -21.66 37.96 -9.09
CA ASP A 95 -20.70 37.81 -10.19
C ASP A 95 -21.24 38.48 -11.45
N LYS A 96 -20.66 39.62 -11.86
CA LYS A 96 -21.00 40.28 -13.13
C LYS A 96 -20.41 39.46 -14.27
N GLY A 97 -21.16 38.47 -14.73
CA GLY A 97 -20.83 37.72 -15.95
C GLY A 97 -20.59 38.66 -17.12
N LYS A 98 -19.71 38.29 -18.05
CA LYS A 98 -19.49 39.05 -19.28
C LYS A 98 -20.79 39.07 -20.08
N ASP A 99 -21.41 40.24 -20.22
CA ASP A 99 -22.62 40.41 -21.02
C ASP A 99 -22.26 40.26 -22.50
N HIS A 100 -22.32 39.02 -23.00
CA HIS A 100 -22.09 38.69 -24.41
C HIS A 100 -23.02 39.46 -25.38
N ARG A 101 -24.06 40.11 -24.85
CA ARG A 101 -24.97 41.00 -25.58
C ARG A 101 -24.33 42.32 -25.99
N GLU A 102 -23.45 42.91 -25.19
CA GLU A 102 -22.74 44.14 -25.56
C GLU A 102 -21.61 43.84 -26.55
N GLU A 103 -20.83 42.78 -26.32
CA GLU A 103 -19.80 42.32 -27.27
C GLU A 103 -20.39 41.98 -28.66
N ALA A 104 -21.62 41.45 -28.70
CA ALA A 104 -22.31 41.19 -29.96
C ALA A 104 -22.77 42.48 -30.66
N LYS A 105 -23.28 43.47 -29.92
CA LYS A 105 -23.69 44.77 -30.47
C LYS A 105 -22.50 45.55 -31.01
N ASP A 106 -21.37 45.53 -30.29
CA ASP A 106 -20.14 46.20 -30.72
C ASP A 106 -19.58 45.58 -32.00
N LYS A 107 -19.64 44.25 -32.13
CA LYS A 107 -19.28 43.57 -33.38
C LYS A 107 -20.18 43.98 -34.54
N ILE A 108 -21.50 44.00 -34.33
CA ILE A 108 -22.47 44.41 -35.37
C ILE A 108 -22.26 45.88 -35.76
N ARG A 109 -22.01 46.77 -34.79
CA ARG A 109 -21.74 48.19 -35.04
C ARG A 109 -20.45 48.39 -35.81
N LYS A 110 -19.40 47.64 -35.47
CA LYS A 110 -18.11 47.68 -36.15
C LYS A 110 -18.22 47.12 -37.58
N GLU A 111 -18.94 46.03 -37.76
CA GLU A 111 -19.25 45.46 -39.09
C GLU A 111 -20.07 46.43 -39.95
N ALA A 112 -20.99 47.18 -39.36
CA ALA A 112 -21.76 48.22 -40.06
C ALA A 112 -20.91 49.44 -40.44
N GLN A 113 -19.89 49.79 -39.63
CA GLN A 113 -18.95 50.88 -39.93
C GLN A 113 -17.94 50.50 -41.01
N GLU A 114 -17.57 49.23 -41.14
CA GLU A 114 -16.69 48.74 -42.22
C GLU A 114 -17.39 48.56 -43.57
N ARG A 115 -18.73 48.54 -43.60
CA ARG A 115 -19.53 48.39 -44.84
C ARG A 115 -19.87 49.71 -45.52
N LEU A 116 -19.31 50.83 -45.06
CA LEU A 116 -19.56 52.18 -45.55
C LEU A 116 -18.27 52.80 -46.12
#